data_AF-A0A1I4FLF7-F1
#
_entry.id   AF-A0A1I4FLF7-F1
#
_cell.length_a   1.000
_cell.length_b   1.000
_cell.length_c   1.000
_cell.angle_alpha   90.00
_cell.angle_beta   90.00
_cell.angle_gamma   90.00
#
_symmetry.space_group_name_H-M   'P 1'
#
loop_
_entity.id
_entity.type
_entity.pdbx_description
1 polymer ?
#
loop_
_entity_poly.entity_id
_entity_poly.type
_entity_poly.pdbx_seq_one_letter_code
_entity_poly.pdbx_strand_id
1 'polypeptide(L)'
;MAKPVTEASCKRVNSNPNPARLTKNVYKSIDGLKVMLYTHQRLKNISILYDSVQIFNLQILIMNSFNLFCFLTAGSITDLKYRKADNLMILTFFLIDLWLNHGNISSEELFQRVVSVMIVFAVMFPLYSAGLIGAGDVKFLMALCMMIGSSCLINAMIPITIAASVLFILMAVANRDSKNLRIPMLIPISLGVLVTLC
;
A
#
# COMPACT_ATOMS: atom_id res chain seq x y z
N MET A 1 99.26 17.83 -34.64
CA MET A 1 98.22 17.19 -35.47
C MET A 1 96.98 16.99 -34.62
N ALA A 2 96.01 17.91 -34.72
CA ALA A 2 94.76 17.88 -33.97
C ALA A 2 93.66 17.23 -34.84
N LYS A 3 92.93 16.25 -34.28
CA LYS A 3 91.76 15.62 -34.91
C LYS A 3 90.51 16.45 -34.62
N PRO A 4 89.58 16.63 -35.58
CA PRO A 4 88.37 17.40 -35.37
C PRO A 4 87.30 16.60 -34.62
N VAL A 5 86.55 17.31 -33.79
CA VAL A 5 85.37 16.87 -33.04
C VAL A 5 84.20 16.72 -33.99
N THR A 6 83.65 15.52 -34.13
CA THR A 6 82.43 15.25 -34.90
C THR A 6 81.19 15.69 -34.13
N GLU A 7 80.38 16.49 -34.82
CA GLU A 7 79.16 17.15 -34.37
C GLU A 7 78.09 16.17 -33.90
N ALA A 8 77.59 16.40 -32.68
CA ALA A 8 76.40 15.74 -32.17
C ALA A 8 75.16 16.27 -32.91
N SER A 9 74.58 15.42 -33.76
CA SER A 9 73.35 15.70 -34.49
C SER A 9 72.17 15.83 -33.52
N CYS A 10 71.91 17.05 -33.05
CA CYS A 10 70.74 17.42 -32.26
C CYS A 10 69.49 17.33 -33.14
N LYS A 11 68.83 16.16 -33.13
CA LYS A 11 67.55 15.92 -33.80
C LYS A 11 66.47 16.71 -33.06
N ARG A 12 66.21 17.95 -33.50
CA ARG A 12 65.04 18.75 -33.08
C ARG A 12 63.79 17.94 -33.44
N VAL A 13 63.17 17.32 -32.44
CA VAL A 13 61.79 16.83 -32.53
C VAL A 13 60.94 18.07 -32.78
N ASN A 14 60.50 18.21 -34.02
CA ASN A 14 59.69 19.32 -34.49
C ASN A 14 58.28 19.14 -33.90
N SER A 15 58.10 19.54 -32.65
CA SER A 15 56.81 19.57 -31.96
C SER A 15 56.02 20.81 -32.41
N ASN A 16 55.68 20.87 -33.70
CA ASN A 16 54.63 21.78 -34.14
C ASN A 16 53.32 20.96 -34.20
N PRO A 17 52.47 21.02 -33.16
CA PRO A 17 51.25 20.24 -33.15
C PRO A 17 50.35 20.77 -34.28
N ASN A 18 50.11 19.92 -35.28
CA ASN A 18 49.25 20.24 -36.42
C ASN A 18 47.89 20.76 -35.90
N PRO A 19 47.50 22.02 -36.15
CA PRO A 19 46.34 22.65 -35.53
C PRO A 19 45.03 21.91 -35.84
N ALA A 20 44.99 21.18 -36.96
CA ALA A 20 43.85 20.34 -37.34
C ALA A 20 43.64 19.09 -36.45
N ARG A 21 44.69 18.60 -35.77
CA ARG A 21 44.56 17.49 -34.79
C ARG A 21 44.08 17.98 -33.43
N LEU A 22 44.49 19.17 -33.02
CA LEU A 22 44.04 19.82 -31.78
C LEU A 22 42.54 20.11 -31.83
N THR A 23 42.03 20.65 -32.94
CA THR A 23 40.60 20.93 -33.10
C THR A 23 39.76 19.65 -33.06
N LYS A 24 40.17 18.57 -33.73
CA LYS A 24 39.43 17.29 -33.72
C LYS A 24 39.27 16.67 -32.33
N ASN A 25 40.32 16.73 -31.50
CA ASN A 25 40.26 16.20 -30.13
C ASN A 25 39.38 17.07 -29.22
N VAL A 26 39.40 18.40 -29.41
CA VAL A 26 38.52 19.32 -28.68
C VAL A 26 37.06 19.09 -29.05
N TYR A 27 36.72 18.94 -30.34
CA TYR A 27 35.35 18.63 -30.77
C TYR A 27 34.84 17.29 -30.22
N LYS A 28 35.66 16.24 -30.27
CA LYS A 28 35.31 14.92 -29.70
C LYS A 28 35.08 14.97 -28.18
N SER A 29 35.84 15.81 -27.46
CA SER A 29 35.68 16.02 -26.03
C SER A 29 34.37 16.77 -25.69
N ILE A 30 34.01 17.78 -26.49
CA ILE A 30 32.77 18.55 -26.34
C ILE A 30 31.53 17.68 -26.60
N ASP A 31 31.56 16.81 -27.62
CA ASP A 31 30.48 15.87 -27.90
C ASP A 31 30.32 14.82 -26.78
N GLY A 32 31.44 14.33 -26.23
CA GLY A 32 31.43 13.46 -25.05
C GLY A 32 30.82 14.12 -23.82
N LEU A 33 31.13 15.41 -23.58
CA LEU A 33 30.57 16.18 -22.47
C LEU A 33 29.05 16.40 -22.61
N LYS A 34 28.57 16.66 -23.84
CA LYS A 34 27.13 16.81 -24.13
C LYS A 34 26.37 15.50 -23.88
N VAL A 35 26.91 14.37 -24.30
CA VAL A 35 26.31 13.05 -24.05
C VAL A 35 26.27 12.77 -22.55
N MET A 36 27.34 13.06 -21.82
CA MET A 36 27.40 12.88 -20.36
C MET A 36 26.42 13.78 -19.60
N LEU A 37 26.26 15.04 -20.03
CA LEU A 37 25.26 15.95 -19.45
C LEU A 37 23.83 15.49 -19.75
N TYR A 38 23.57 15.00 -20.98
CA TYR A 38 22.26 14.49 -21.35
C TYR A 38 21.89 13.23 -20.56
N THR A 39 22.84 12.30 -20.35
CA THR A 39 22.61 11.10 -19.53
C THR A 39 22.41 11.46 -18.05
N HIS A 40 23.19 12.40 -17.51
CA HIS A 40 23.01 12.85 -16.13
C HIS A 40 21.66 13.56 -15.91
N GLN A 41 21.21 14.37 -16.86
CA GLN A 41 19.90 15.02 -16.82
C GLN A 41 18.76 13.98 -16.91
N ARG A 42 18.91 12.98 -17.78
CA ARG A 42 17.97 11.85 -17.92
C ARG A 42 17.84 11.06 -16.62
N LEU A 43 18.97 10.72 -15.98
CA LEU A 43 18.98 9.97 -14.72
C LEU A 43 18.32 10.76 -13.58
N LYS A 44 18.58 12.07 -13.48
CA LYS A 44 17.95 12.95 -12.49
C LYS A 44 16.42 13.05 -12.69
N ASN A 45 15.95 13.12 -13.93
CA ASN A 45 14.52 13.11 -14.20
C ASN A 45 13.86 11.77 -13.85
N ILE A 46 14.54 10.65 -14.11
CA ILE A 46 14.02 9.32 -13.75
C ILE A 46 13.91 9.16 -12.22
N SER A 47 14.91 9.64 -11.46
CA SER A 47 14.87 9.58 -9.99
C SER A 47 13.74 10.43 -9.41
N ILE A 48 13.54 11.65 -9.92
CA ILE A 48 12.43 12.53 -9.50
C ILE A 48 11.07 11.88 -9.79
N LEU A 49 10.96 11.19 -10.93
CA LEU A 49 9.72 10.53 -11.34
C LEU A 49 9.42 9.32 -10.44
N TYR A 50 10.45 8.56 -10.05
CA TYR A 50 10.31 7.47 -9.09
C TYR A 50 9.86 7.98 -7.71
N ASP A 51 10.50 9.03 -7.18
CA ASP A 51 10.09 9.65 -5.92
C ASP A 51 8.64 10.15 -5.98
N SER A 52 8.23 10.76 -7.09
CA SER A 52 6.86 11.26 -7.27
C SER A 52 5.82 10.13 -7.28
N VAL A 53 6.11 9.00 -7.95
CA VAL A 53 5.23 7.83 -7.97
C VAL A 53 5.15 7.17 -6.58
N GLN A 54 6.27 7.09 -5.86
CA GLN A 54 6.30 6.56 -4.49
C GLN A 54 5.47 7.43 -3.53
N ILE A 55 5.58 8.75 -3.61
CA ILE A 55 4.79 9.70 -2.81
C ILE A 55 3.29 9.54 -3.09
N PHE A 56 2.92 9.38 -4.36
CA PHE A 56 1.53 9.17 -4.76
C PHE A 56 0.95 7.86 -4.19
N ASN A 57 1.69 6.75 -4.28
CA ASN A 57 1.29 5.48 -3.71
C ASN A 57 1.16 5.54 -2.18
N LEU A 58 2.08 6.25 -1.51
CA LEU A 58 2.03 6.47 -0.07
C LEU A 58 0.78 7.26 0.34
N GLN A 59 0.40 8.28 -0.43
CA GLN A 59 -0.82 9.04 -0.19
C GLN A 59 -2.08 8.17 -0.30
N ILE A 60 -2.18 7.33 -1.34
CA ILE A 60 -3.31 6.39 -1.51
C ILE A 60 -3.40 5.44 -0.32
N LEU A 61 -2.27 4.88 0.13
CA LEU A 61 -2.23 3.98 1.29
C LEU A 61 -2.76 4.68 2.56
N ILE A 62 -2.34 5.91 2.82
CA ILE A 62 -2.80 6.71 3.97
C ILE A 62 -4.31 6.98 3.87
N MET A 63 -4.82 7.35 2.69
CA MET A 63 -6.25 7.60 2.49
C MET A 63 -7.08 6.33 2.71
N ASN A 64 -6.62 5.17 2.23
CA ASN A 64 -7.30 3.88 2.44
C ASN A 64 -7.31 3.49 3.93
N SER A 65 -6.17 3.60 4.63
CA SER A 65 -6.10 3.31 6.07
C SER A 65 -6.99 4.25 6.89
N PHE A 66 -7.06 5.53 6.52
CA PHE A 66 -7.96 6.50 7.15
C PHE A 66 -9.44 6.15 6.90
N ASN A 67 -9.80 5.81 5.65
CA ASN A 67 -11.15 5.39 5.28
C ASN A 67 -11.59 4.15 6.08
N LEU A 68 -10.68 3.17 6.22
CA LEU A 68 -10.93 1.98 7.01
C LEU A 68 -11.12 2.30 8.50
N PHE A 69 -10.30 3.17 9.08
CA PHE A 69 -10.45 3.60 10.47
C PHE A 69 -11.80 4.28 10.71
N CYS A 70 -12.24 5.16 9.79
CA CYS A 70 -13.56 5.76 9.82
C CYS A 70 -14.68 4.71 9.69
N PHE A 71 -14.52 3.73 8.81
CA PHE A 71 -15.49 2.64 8.65
C PHE A 71 -15.65 1.81 9.92
N LEU A 72 -14.54 1.44 10.56
CA LEU A 72 -14.52 0.68 11.82
C LEU A 72 -15.16 1.45 12.97
N THR A 73 -14.80 2.72 13.14
CA THR A 73 -15.34 3.56 14.21
C THR A 73 -16.82 3.87 13.99
N ALA A 74 -17.23 4.23 12.77
CA ALA A 74 -18.62 4.44 12.44
C ALA A 74 -19.44 3.16 12.61
N GLY A 75 -18.92 2.00 12.21
CA GLY A 75 -19.52 0.68 12.48
C GLY A 75 -19.77 0.46 13.96
N SER A 76 -18.75 0.60 14.79
CA SER A 76 -18.85 0.41 16.24
C SER A 76 -19.82 1.39 16.91
N ILE A 77 -19.87 2.66 16.48
CA ILE A 77 -20.81 3.66 17.01
C ILE A 77 -22.25 3.33 16.61
N THR A 78 -22.47 2.93 15.35
CA THR A 78 -23.80 2.61 14.83
C THR A 78 -24.35 1.35 15.48
N ASP A 79 -23.49 0.36 15.74
CA ASP A 79 -23.82 -0.85 16.49
C ASP A 79 -24.25 -0.53 17.92
N LEU A 80 -23.52 0.36 18.61
CA LEU A 80 -23.87 0.81 19.96
C LEU A 80 -25.21 1.56 20.02
N LYS A 81 -25.44 2.47 19.05
CA LYS A 81 -26.54 3.46 19.14
C LYS A 81 -27.85 2.97 18.53
N TYR A 82 -27.79 2.30 17.38
CA TYR A 82 -28.97 1.91 16.61
C TYR A 82 -29.17 0.39 16.54
N ARG A 83 -28.19 -0.41 17.00
CA ARG A 83 -28.18 -1.88 16.96
C ARG A 83 -28.51 -2.45 15.56
N LYS A 84 -28.20 -1.67 14.53
CA LYS A 84 -28.39 -1.98 13.11
C LYS A 84 -27.23 -1.36 12.35
N ALA A 85 -26.59 -2.15 11.49
CA ALA A 85 -25.63 -1.62 10.54
C ALA A 85 -26.41 -0.96 9.38
N ASP A 86 -26.25 0.35 9.21
CA ASP A 86 -26.88 1.07 8.11
C ASP A 86 -26.26 0.64 6.78
N ASN A 87 -27.09 0.07 5.90
CA ASN A 87 -26.66 -0.34 4.55
C ASN A 87 -26.06 0.83 3.77
N LEU A 88 -26.55 2.06 4.01
CA LEU A 88 -26.07 3.27 3.34
C LEU A 88 -24.62 3.57 3.73
N MET A 89 -24.27 3.43 5.01
CA MET A 89 -22.89 3.61 5.49
C MET A 89 -21.96 2.58 4.86
N ILE A 90 -22.36 1.30 4.86
CA ILE A 90 -21.56 0.23 4.26
C ILE A 90 -21.32 0.50 2.78
N LEU A 91 -22.36 0.91 2.05
CA LEU A 91 -22.26 1.23 0.63
C LEU A 91 -21.35 2.44 0.38
N THR A 92 -21.45 3.50 1.17
CA THR A 92 -20.62 4.70 0.97
C THR A 92 -19.14 4.40 1.17
N PHE A 93 -18.78 3.68 2.23
CA PHE A 93 -17.38 3.32 2.49
C PHE A 93 -16.82 2.36 1.43
N PHE A 94 -17.66 1.43 0.96
CA PHE A 94 -17.32 0.55 -0.15
C PHE A 94 -17.04 1.31 -1.45
N LEU A 95 -17.89 2.27 -1.81
CA LEU A 95 -17.70 3.08 -3.01
C LEU A 95 -16.47 3.98 -2.91
N ILE A 96 -16.18 4.53 -1.73
CA ILE A 96 -14.99 5.33 -1.48
C ILE A 96 -13.72 4.46 -1.66
N ASP A 97 -13.70 3.26 -1.08
CA ASP A 97 -12.56 2.34 -1.23
C ASP A 97 -12.33 1.96 -2.70
N LEU A 98 -13.40 1.62 -3.42
CA LEU A 98 -13.31 1.28 -4.84
C LEU A 98 -12.82 2.47 -5.69
N TRP A 99 -13.25 3.69 -5.35
CA TRP A 99 -12.79 4.91 -6.01
C TRP A 99 -11.30 5.19 -5.77
N LEU A 100 -10.86 5.11 -4.51
CA LEU A 100 -9.44 5.31 -4.15
C LEU A 100 -8.52 4.27 -4.81
N ASN A 101 -9.06 3.08 -5.06
CA ASN A 101 -8.32 1.95 -5.61
C ASN A 101 -8.47 1.76 -7.13
N HIS A 102 -9.29 2.56 -7.82
CA HIS A 102 -9.71 2.37 -9.21
C HIS A 102 -8.54 2.31 -10.23
N GLY A 103 -7.35 2.79 -9.87
CA GLY A 103 -6.15 2.73 -10.71
C GLY A 103 -4.97 1.96 -10.13
N ASN A 104 -5.10 1.40 -8.92
CA ASN A 104 -3.98 0.79 -8.20
C ASN A 104 -4.15 -0.71 -7.93
N ILE A 105 -5.40 -1.21 -7.97
CA ILE A 105 -5.64 -2.65 -7.78
C ILE A 105 -5.45 -3.41 -9.10
N SER A 106 -4.67 -4.48 -9.04
CA SER A 106 -4.52 -5.44 -10.13
C SER A 106 -5.77 -6.31 -10.31
N SER A 107 -6.06 -6.80 -11.52
CA SER A 107 -7.21 -7.69 -11.76
C SER A 107 -7.18 -8.95 -10.89
N GLU A 108 -5.98 -9.47 -10.60
CA GLU A 108 -5.77 -10.61 -9.71
C GLU A 108 -6.18 -10.28 -8.26
N GLU A 109 -5.78 -9.12 -7.77
CA GLU A 109 -6.11 -8.68 -6.41
C GLU A 109 -7.61 -8.37 -6.26
N LEU A 110 -8.26 -7.77 -7.28
CA LEU A 110 -9.73 -7.65 -7.32
C LEU A 110 -10.40 -9.02 -7.20
N PHE A 111 -9.92 -10.00 -7.97
CA PHE A 111 -10.47 -11.35 -7.94
C PHE A 111 -10.31 -11.99 -6.56
N GLN A 112 -9.14 -11.86 -5.94
CA GLN A 112 -8.90 -12.36 -4.58
C GLN A 112 -9.85 -11.73 -3.54
N ARG A 113 -10.09 -10.41 -3.63
CA ARG A 113 -11.02 -9.70 -2.74
C ARG A 113 -12.47 -10.17 -2.92
N VAL A 114 -12.92 -10.38 -4.17
CA VAL A 114 -14.27 -10.90 -4.45
C VAL A 114 -14.42 -12.34 -3.93
N VAL A 115 -13.42 -13.19 -4.16
CA VAL A 115 -13.42 -14.57 -3.65
C VAL A 115 -13.49 -14.59 -2.13
N SER A 116 -12.75 -13.73 -1.44
CA SER A 116 -12.79 -13.68 0.02
C SER A 116 -14.12 -13.18 0.57
N VAL A 117 -14.76 -12.21 -0.09
CA VAL A 117 -16.14 -11.81 0.24
C VAL A 117 -17.11 -12.99 0.13
N MET A 118 -16.98 -13.81 -0.93
CA MET A 118 -17.82 -15.00 -1.10
C MET A 118 -17.55 -16.06 -0.03
N ILE A 119 -16.29 -16.25 0.39
CA ILE A 119 -15.94 -17.16 1.49
C ILE A 119 -16.56 -16.67 2.80
N VAL A 120 -16.41 -15.38 3.13
CA VAL A 120 -17.00 -14.79 4.33
C VAL A 120 -18.52 -14.96 4.33
N PHE A 121 -19.16 -14.70 3.19
CA PHE A 121 -20.60 -14.92 3.04
C PHE A 121 -20.98 -16.39 3.23
N ALA A 122 -20.25 -17.33 2.62
CA ALA A 122 -20.51 -18.75 2.75
C ALA A 122 -20.38 -19.27 4.21
N VAL A 123 -19.46 -18.70 4.99
CA VAL A 123 -19.28 -19.05 6.41
C VAL A 123 -20.33 -18.37 7.29
N MET A 124 -20.62 -17.10 7.05
CA MET A 124 -21.55 -16.32 7.89
C MET A 124 -23.02 -16.57 7.57
N PHE A 125 -23.35 -16.98 6.34
CA PHE A 125 -24.73 -17.22 5.92
C PHE A 125 -25.42 -18.35 6.72
N PRO A 126 -24.80 -19.52 6.98
CA PRO A 126 -25.34 -20.52 7.89
C PRO A 126 -25.62 -19.96 9.29
N LEU A 127 -24.70 -19.18 9.85
CA LEU A 127 -24.86 -18.57 11.19
C LEU A 127 -25.99 -17.53 11.21
N TYR A 128 -26.15 -16.78 10.13
CA TYR A 128 -27.28 -15.86 9.93
C TYR A 128 -28.61 -16.63 9.84
N SER A 129 -28.65 -17.72 9.06
CA SER A 129 -29.87 -18.54 8.90
C SER A 129 -30.29 -19.23 10.21
N ALA A 130 -29.33 -19.53 11.09
CA ALA A 130 -29.56 -20.06 12.43
C ALA A 130 -30.00 -18.98 13.44
N GLY A 131 -30.06 -17.70 13.03
CA GLY A 131 -30.45 -16.59 13.89
C GLY A 131 -29.41 -16.21 14.95
N LEU A 132 -28.17 -16.73 14.84
CA LEU A 132 -27.09 -16.47 15.79
C LEU A 132 -26.43 -15.10 15.57
N ILE A 133 -26.44 -14.60 14.33
CA ILE A 133 -25.75 -13.37 13.90
C ILE A 133 -26.73 -12.44 13.18
N GLY A 134 -26.56 -11.13 13.36
CA GLY A 134 -27.36 -10.12 12.67
C GLY A 134 -26.96 -9.98 11.20
N ALA A 135 -27.93 -9.73 10.31
CA ALA A 135 -27.66 -9.44 8.90
C ALA A 135 -26.72 -8.24 8.69
N GLY A 136 -26.65 -7.34 9.67
CA GLY A 136 -25.74 -6.20 9.68
C GLY A 136 -24.27 -6.63 9.78
N ASP A 137 -23.96 -7.55 10.69
CA ASP A 137 -22.59 -8.01 10.95
C ASP A 137 -22.02 -8.74 9.73
N VAL A 138 -22.84 -9.54 9.05
CA VAL A 138 -22.45 -10.23 7.81
C VAL A 138 -22.05 -9.23 6.74
N LYS A 139 -22.89 -8.21 6.50
CA LYS A 139 -22.61 -7.16 5.50
C LYS A 139 -21.38 -6.33 5.87
N PHE A 140 -21.23 -6.02 7.16
CA PHE A 140 -20.07 -5.28 7.66
C PHE A 140 -18.77 -6.07 7.42
N LEU A 141 -18.75 -7.36 7.76
CA LEU A 141 -17.59 -8.22 7.58
C LEU A 141 -17.27 -8.45 6.09
N MET A 142 -18.29 -8.55 5.23
CA MET A 142 -18.11 -8.61 3.77
C MET A 142 -17.45 -7.32 3.23
N ALA A 143 -17.93 -6.15 3.62
CA ALA A 143 -17.34 -4.88 3.19
C ALA A 143 -15.90 -4.73 3.70
N LEU A 144 -15.66 -5.10 4.96
CA LEU A 144 -14.33 -5.10 5.57
C LEU A 144 -13.36 -6.01 4.81
N CYS A 145 -13.81 -7.21 4.40
CA CYS A 145 -13.00 -8.14 3.62
C CYS A 145 -12.63 -7.57 2.25
N MET A 146 -13.51 -6.80 1.61
CA MET A 146 -13.18 -6.12 0.35
C MET A 146 -12.11 -5.04 0.52
N MET A 147 -12.17 -4.28 1.62
CA MET A 147 -11.26 -3.15 1.87
C MET A 147 -9.85 -3.62 2.25
N ILE A 148 -9.74 -4.62 3.12
CA ILE A 148 -8.45 -5.06 3.69
C ILE A 148 -7.88 -6.29 2.95
N GLY A 149 -8.72 -7.01 2.20
CA GLY A 149 -8.33 -8.23 1.51
C GLY A 149 -8.29 -9.47 2.40
N SER A 150 -8.07 -10.62 1.77
CA SER A 150 -8.16 -11.94 2.40
C SER A 150 -7.04 -12.22 3.40
N SER A 151 -5.82 -11.82 3.08
CA SER A 151 -4.62 -12.12 3.87
C SER A 151 -4.67 -11.45 5.24
N CYS A 152 -5.07 -10.17 5.28
CA CYS A 152 -5.18 -9.44 6.53
C CYS A 152 -6.38 -9.91 7.36
N LEU A 153 -7.50 -10.29 6.71
CA LEU A 153 -8.65 -10.85 7.42
C LEU A 153 -8.28 -12.13 8.18
N ILE A 154 -7.54 -13.05 7.53
CA ILE A 154 -7.11 -14.31 8.15
C ILE A 154 -6.24 -14.03 9.37
N ASN A 155 -5.29 -13.09 9.27
CA ASN A 155 -4.47 -12.70 10.41
C ASN A 155 -5.29 -12.01 11.51
N ALA A 156 -6.31 -11.24 11.14
CA ALA A 156 -7.20 -10.56 12.07
C ALA A 156 -8.16 -11.51 12.81
N MET A 157 -8.44 -12.71 12.29
CA MET A 157 -9.28 -13.69 12.99
C MET A 157 -8.73 -14.04 14.37
N ILE A 158 -7.41 -14.09 14.55
CA ILE A 158 -6.78 -14.41 15.85
C ILE A 158 -7.11 -13.33 16.90
N PRO A 159 -6.76 -12.04 16.70
CA PRO A 159 -7.11 -11.02 17.69
C PRO A 159 -8.62 -10.78 17.79
N ILE A 160 -9.40 -10.96 16.72
CA ILE A 160 -10.87 -10.86 16.79
C ILE A 160 -11.46 -11.93 17.72
N THR A 161 -11.01 -13.19 17.60
CA THR A 161 -11.51 -14.29 18.45
C THR A 161 -11.10 -14.11 19.92
N ILE A 162 -9.88 -13.60 20.17
CA ILE A 162 -9.44 -13.26 21.52
C ILE A 162 -10.31 -12.13 22.08
N ALA A 163 -10.50 -11.04 21.34
CA ALA A 163 -11.33 -9.91 21.78
C ALA A 163 -12.79 -10.32 22.03
N ALA A 164 -13.36 -11.13 21.14
CA ALA A 164 -14.72 -11.64 21.26
C ALA A 164 -14.89 -12.56 22.48
N SER A 165 -13.93 -13.45 22.74
CA SER A 165 -13.98 -14.35 23.91
C SER A 165 -13.85 -13.59 25.23
N VAL A 166 -12.96 -12.59 25.31
CA VAL A 166 -12.83 -11.72 26.50
C VAL A 166 -14.12 -10.92 26.72
N LEU A 167 -14.70 -10.34 25.67
CA LEU A 167 -15.96 -9.59 25.78
C LEU A 167 -17.10 -10.51 26.22
N PHE A 168 -17.19 -11.72 25.66
CA PHE A 168 -18.17 -12.73 26.05
C PHE A 168 -18.07 -13.08 27.53
N ILE A 169 -16.85 -13.33 28.04
CA ILE A 169 -16.62 -13.64 29.47
C ILE A 169 -17.01 -12.46 30.35
N LEU A 170 -16.57 -11.24 30.01
CA LEU A 170 -16.90 -10.03 30.78
C LEU A 170 -18.42 -9.83 30.86
N MET A 171 -19.11 -10.00 29.74
CA MET A 171 -20.57 -9.87 29.68
C MET A 171 -21.30 -10.99 30.42
N ALA A 172 -20.81 -12.23 30.35
CA ALA A 172 -21.37 -13.37 31.09
C ALA A 172 -21.17 -13.22 32.61
N VAL A 173 -20.09 -12.59 33.05
CA VAL A 173 -19.85 -12.28 34.47
C VAL A 173 -20.69 -11.08 34.92
N ALA A 174 -20.80 -10.04 34.10
CA ALA A 174 -21.52 -8.81 34.42
C ALA A 174 -23.05 -8.99 34.42
N ASN A 175 -23.59 -9.80 33.51
CA ASN A 175 -25.01 -10.08 33.42
C ASN A 175 -25.28 -11.55 33.76
N ARG A 176 -25.84 -11.83 34.93
CA ARG A 176 -26.26 -13.19 35.33
C ARG A 176 -27.46 -13.73 34.56
N ASP A 177 -28.16 -12.89 33.79
CA ASP A 177 -29.31 -13.26 32.96
C ASP A 177 -28.92 -13.38 31.49
N SER A 178 -28.51 -14.58 31.10
CA SER A 178 -28.03 -14.97 29.77
C SER A 178 -29.07 -14.89 28.65
N LYS A 179 -30.34 -14.63 28.96
CA LYS A 179 -31.45 -14.72 28.00
C LYS A 179 -31.62 -13.51 27.08
N ASN A 180 -30.96 -12.38 27.35
CA ASN A 180 -31.12 -11.15 26.55
C ASN A 180 -29.80 -10.39 26.28
N LEU A 181 -28.67 -11.09 26.32
CA LEU A 181 -27.40 -10.51 25.91
C LEU A 181 -27.27 -10.50 24.39
N ARG A 182 -27.66 -9.39 23.78
CA ARG A 182 -27.23 -9.05 22.42
C ARG A 182 -25.83 -8.44 22.52
N ILE A 183 -24.81 -9.26 22.30
CA ILE A 183 -23.41 -8.86 22.34
C ILE A 183 -23.12 -8.00 21.11
N PRO A 184 -22.64 -6.74 21.25
CA PRO A 184 -22.22 -5.92 20.13
C PRO A 184 -20.95 -6.54 19.52
N MET A 185 -21.11 -7.25 18.41
CA MET A 185 -20.04 -7.99 17.75
C MET A 185 -19.09 -7.08 16.96
N LEU A 186 -19.50 -5.85 16.63
CA LEU A 186 -18.63 -4.93 15.88
C LEU A 186 -17.45 -4.41 16.71
N ILE A 187 -17.57 -4.32 18.03
CA ILE A 187 -16.48 -3.87 18.91
C ILE A 187 -15.27 -4.81 18.82
N PRO A 188 -15.38 -6.13 19.07
CA PRO A 188 -14.24 -7.03 18.97
C PRO A 188 -13.72 -7.17 17.54
N ILE A 189 -14.59 -7.08 16.52
CA ILE A 189 -14.18 -7.07 15.12
C ILE A 189 -13.30 -5.84 14.83
N SER A 190 -13.75 -4.65 15.23
CA SER A 190 -13.00 -3.41 15.01
C SER A 190 -11.66 -3.40 15.77
N LEU A 191 -11.65 -3.90 17.00
CA LEU A 191 -10.43 -3.98 17.81
C LEU A 191 -9.42 -4.95 17.18
N GLY A 192 -9.86 -6.14 16.79
CA GLY A 192 -8.94 -7.15 16.24
C GLY A 192 -8.35 -6.73 14.89
N VAL A 193 -9.14 -6.04 14.06
CA VAL A 193 -8.64 -5.46 12.81
C VAL A 193 -7.63 -4.34 13.07
N LEU A 194 -7.90 -3.44 14.03
CA LEU A 194 -6.98 -2.36 14.38
C LEU A 194 -5.63 -2.91 14.88
N VAL A 195 -5.66 -3.96 15.71
CA VAL A 195 -4.45 -4.63 16.21
C VAL A 195 -3.65 -5.31 15.11
N THR A 196 -4.30 -5.78 14.05
CA THR A 196 -3.61 -6.46 12.93
C THR A 196 -2.98 -5.47 11.95
N LEU A 197 -3.48 -4.23 11.92
CA LEU A 197 -3.01 -3.17 11.03
C LEU A 197 -1.94 -2.27 11.66
N CYS A 198 -1.77 -2.33 12.98
CA CYS A 198 -0.73 -1.64 13.75
C CYS A 198 0.53 -2.51 13.79
#